data_AF-A0A4Y3WLU7-F1
#
_entry.id   AF-A0A4Y3WLU7-F1
#
_cell.length_a   1.000
_cell.length_b   1.000
_cell.length_c   1.000
_cell.angle_alpha   90.00
_cell.angle_beta   90.00
_cell.angle_gamma   90.00
#
_symmetry.space_group_name_H-M   'P 1'
#
loop_
_entity.id
_entity.type
_entity.pdbx_description
1 polymer ?
#
loop_
_entity_poly.entity_id
_entity_poly.type
_entity_poly.pdbx_seq_one_letter_code
_entity_poly.pdbx_strand_id
1 'polypeptide(L)'
;MPLDWQRVVDRYGGGKRIPTVAGGKMLEITGVDDAGVHIRHSLWRDTLAREHLEKAAGLIESDAISRHAGLFVEEYRALVADVRATSAAHVLKDLGFLE
;
A
#
# COMPACT_ATOMS: atom_id res chain seq x y z
N MET A 1 -3.85 10.71 -10.83
CA MET A 1 -3.49 11.78 -9.85
C MET A 1 -2.46 11.24 -8.87
N PRO A 2 -1.55 12.05 -8.31
CA PRO A 2 -0.67 11.56 -7.25
C PRO A 2 -1.51 11.14 -6.04
N LEU A 3 -1.04 10.12 -5.30
CA LEU A 3 -1.63 9.72 -4.03
C LEU A 3 -1.63 10.94 -3.09
N ASP A 4 -2.81 11.33 -2.61
CA ASP A 4 -2.94 12.39 -1.61
C ASP A 4 -2.38 11.90 -0.26
N TRP A 5 -1.15 12.30 0.04
CA TRP A 5 -0.47 11.88 1.27
C TRP A 5 -1.18 12.39 2.53
N GLN A 6 -1.80 13.57 2.48
CA GLN A 6 -2.54 14.09 3.63
C GLN A 6 -3.70 13.15 3.97
N ARG A 7 -4.40 12.65 2.94
CA ARG A 7 -5.45 11.63 3.14
C ARG A 7 -4.90 10.34 3.74
N VAL A 8 -3.68 9.94 3.40
CA VAL A 8 -3.02 8.74 3.99
C VAL A 8 -2.73 8.98 5.48
N VAL A 9 -2.17 10.14 5.82
CA VAL A 9 -1.90 10.56 7.20
C VAL A 9 -3.20 10.63 8.01
N ASP A 10 -4.23 11.28 7.49
CA ASP A 10 -5.52 11.42 8.18
C ASP A 10 -6.17 10.04 8.43
N ARG A 11 -6.03 9.12 7.47
CA ARG A 11 -6.65 7.79 7.55
C ARG A 11 -5.91 6.82 8.46
N TYR A 12 -4.58 6.92 8.55
CA TYR A 12 -3.73 5.89 9.17
C TYR A 12 -2.77 6.41 10.23
N GLY A 13 -2.63 7.72 10.42
CA GLY A 13 -1.64 8.32 11.33
C GLY A 13 -1.79 7.90 12.78
N GLY A 14 -3.04 7.64 13.24
CA GLY A 14 -3.32 7.09 14.57
C GLY A 14 -3.15 5.56 14.69
N GLY A 15 -2.67 4.91 13.64
CA GLY A 15 -2.69 3.45 13.52
C GLY A 15 -4.06 2.90 13.10
N LYS A 16 -4.06 1.79 12.37
CA LYS A 16 -5.29 1.15 11.85
C LYS A 16 -5.04 -0.31 11.54
N ARG A 17 -6.09 -1.14 11.60
CA ARG A 17 -6.06 -2.50 11.05
C ARG A 17 -6.89 -2.53 9.76
N ILE A 18 -6.28 -2.99 8.67
CA ILE A 18 -6.92 -3.08 7.35
C ILE A 18 -6.99 -4.53 6.89
N PRO A 19 -8.02 -4.93 6.11
CA PRO A 19 -8.10 -6.28 5.57
C PRO A 19 -6.96 -6.53 4.56
N THR A 20 -6.49 -7.77 4.49
CA THR A 20 -5.58 -8.20 3.42
C THR A 20 -6.34 -8.39 2.11
N VAL A 21 -5.64 -8.29 0.97
CA VAL A 21 -6.24 -8.47 -0.37
C VAL A 21 -6.88 -9.84 -0.55
N ALA A 22 -6.31 -10.89 0.05
CA ALA A 22 -6.82 -12.25 0.02
C ALA A 22 -8.01 -12.48 0.98
N GLY A 23 -8.31 -11.51 1.86
CA GLY A 23 -9.31 -11.65 2.90
C GLY A 23 -8.86 -12.53 4.08
N GLY A 24 -9.70 -12.59 5.12
CA GLY A 24 -9.53 -13.50 6.27
C GLY A 24 -8.41 -13.13 7.26
N LYS A 25 -7.55 -12.15 6.93
CA LYS A 25 -6.51 -11.63 7.82
C LYS A 25 -6.50 -10.10 7.80
N MET A 26 -5.85 -9.51 8.79
CA MET A 26 -5.69 -8.06 8.92
C MET A 26 -4.21 -7.70 8.94
N LEU A 27 -3.83 -6.65 8.20
CA LEU A 27 -2.56 -5.96 8.33
C LEU A 27 -2.70 -4.84 9.37
N GLU A 28 -1.73 -4.70 10.25
CA GLU A 28 -1.68 -3.61 11.22
C GLU A 28 -0.76 -2.50 10.70
N ILE A 29 -1.30 -1.28 10.62
CA ILE A 29 -0.58 -0.03 10.40
C ILE A 29 -0.39 0.61 11.77
N THR A 30 0.86 0.94 12.11
CA THR A 30 1.22 1.52 13.40
C THR A 30 1.41 3.04 13.35
N GLY A 31 1.52 3.61 12.16
CA GLY A 31 1.66 5.05 11.96
C GLY A 31 2.02 5.41 10.53
N VAL A 32 2.02 6.70 10.23
CA VAL A 32 2.42 7.27 8.94
C VAL A 32 3.28 8.51 9.20
N ASP A 33 4.38 8.64 8.50
CA ASP A 33 5.27 9.80 8.53
C ASP A 33 5.74 10.18 7.10
N ASP A 34 6.79 10.99 6.99
CA ASP A 34 7.35 11.37 5.69
C ASP A 34 8.08 10.22 4.99
N ALA A 35 8.55 9.21 5.73
CA ALA A 35 9.21 8.05 5.16
C ALA A 35 8.20 7.06 4.58
N GLY A 36 7.04 6.90 5.21
CA GLY A 36 5.98 6.08 4.64
C GLY A 36 4.93 5.58 5.64
N VAL A 37 4.28 4.47 5.26
CA VAL A 37 3.31 3.79 6.13
C VAL A 37 4.02 2.69 6.92
N HIS A 38 4.06 2.81 8.23
CA HIS A 38 4.67 1.81 9.10
C HIS A 38 3.70 0.69 9.39
N ILE A 39 4.13 -0.54 9.13
CA ILE A 39 3.32 -1.74 9.30
C ILE A 39 3.96 -2.69 10.29
N ARG A 40 3.10 -3.45 10.97
CA ARG A 40 3.49 -4.47 11.93
C ARG A 40 2.79 -5.78 11.62
N HIS A 41 3.56 -6.85 11.74
CA HIS A 41 3.06 -8.20 11.91
C HIS A 41 3.55 -8.73 13.26
N SER A 42 3.04 -9.88 13.69
CA SER A 42 3.37 -10.50 14.99
C SER A 42 4.88 -10.69 15.23
N LEU A 43 5.69 -10.83 14.18
CA LEU A 43 7.13 -11.15 14.27
C LEU A 43 8.04 -10.09 13.64
N TRP A 44 7.49 -9.08 12.97
CA TRP A 44 8.30 -8.13 12.21
C TRP A 44 7.59 -6.77 12.06
N ARG A 45 8.39 -5.76 11.74
CA ARG A 45 7.94 -4.41 11.40
C ARG A 45 8.60 -4.01 10.08
N ASP A 46 7.91 -3.17 9.32
CA ASP A 46 8.45 -2.63 8.09
C ASP A 46 7.82 -1.28 7.76
N THR A 47 8.37 -0.59 6.77
CA THR A 47 7.84 0.66 6.25
C THR A 47 7.56 0.52 4.76
N LEU A 48 6.32 0.80 4.35
CA LEU A 48 5.97 0.96 2.95
C LEU A 48 6.34 2.38 2.55
N ALA A 49 7.46 2.51 1.83
CA ALA A 49 8.00 3.81 1.47
C ALA A 49 6.98 4.67 0.70
N ARG A 50 6.87 5.93 1.09
CA ARG A 50 5.97 6.91 0.48
C ARG A 50 6.12 6.96 -1.03
N GLU A 51 7.36 7.06 -1.51
CA GLU A 51 7.69 7.14 -2.93
C GLU A 51 7.18 5.94 -3.73
N HIS A 52 7.21 4.74 -3.15
CA HIS A 52 6.72 3.53 -3.80
C HIS A 52 5.19 3.53 -3.89
N LEU A 53 4.50 3.96 -2.83
CA LEU A 53 3.05 4.05 -2.80
C LEU A 53 2.54 5.11 -3.78
N GLU A 54 3.18 6.28 -3.82
CA GLU A 54 2.85 7.35 -4.76
C GLU A 54 3.10 6.92 -6.22
N LYS A 55 4.24 6.28 -6.49
CA LYS A 55 4.55 5.75 -7.83
C LYS A 55 3.56 4.69 -8.28
N ALA A 56 3.23 3.73 -7.40
CA ALA A 56 2.25 2.68 -7.70
C ALA A 56 0.87 3.27 -7.97
N ALA A 57 0.38 4.19 -7.14
CA ALA A 57 -0.88 4.89 -7.36
C ALA A 57 -0.89 5.64 -8.71
N GLY A 58 0.21 6.29 -9.06
CA GLY A 58 0.36 6.95 -10.37
C GLY A 58 0.24 5.99 -11.55
N LEU A 59 0.91 4.84 -11.47
CA LEU A 59 0.86 3.80 -12.52
C LEU A 59 -0.51 3.13 -12.63
N ILE A 60 -1.21 2.93 -11.51
CA ILE A 60 -2.60 2.42 -11.50
C ILE A 60 -3.53 3.40 -12.21
N GLU A 61 -3.41 4.69 -11.89
CA GLU A 61 -4.24 5.74 -12.46
C GLU A 61 -3.99 5.97 -13.96
N SER A 62 -2.77 5.67 -14.44
CA SER A 62 -2.43 5.73 -15.86
C SER A 62 -2.68 4.42 -16.61
N ASP A 63 -3.33 3.43 -15.98
CA ASP A 63 -3.54 2.07 -16.50
C ASP A 63 -2.24 1.37 -16.98
N ALA A 64 -1.10 1.73 -16.38
CA ALA A 64 0.20 1.10 -16.66
C ALA A 64 0.45 -0.16 -15.81
N ILE A 65 -0.28 -0.31 -14.70
CA ILE A 65 -0.37 -1.53 -13.90
C ILE A 65 -1.83 -1.81 -13.54
N SER A 66 -2.15 -3.08 -13.34
CA SER A 66 -3.51 -3.54 -13.08
C SER A 66 -4.07 -3.05 -11.75
N ARG A 67 -5.37 -2.72 -11.76
CA ARG A 67 -6.17 -2.51 -10.54
C ARG A 67 -6.51 -3.82 -9.83
N HIS A 68 -6.38 -4.97 -10.49
CA HIS A 68 -6.67 -6.25 -9.88
C HIS A 68 -5.54 -6.69 -8.95
N ALA A 69 -5.84 -6.87 -7.67
CA ALA A 69 -4.82 -7.18 -6.65
C ALA A 69 -3.98 -8.45 -6.96
N GLY A 70 -4.56 -9.42 -7.69
CA GLY A 70 -3.85 -10.64 -8.09
C GLY A 70 -2.76 -10.44 -9.15
N LEU A 71 -2.91 -9.43 -10.02
CA LEU A 71 -1.94 -9.09 -11.06
C LEU A 71 -0.97 -8.00 -10.60
N PHE A 72 -1.47 -7.05 -9.80
CA PHE A 72 -0.73 -5.91 -9.29
C PHE A 72 0.61 -6.28 -8.64
N VAL A 73 0.69 -7.40 -7.91
CA VAL A 73 1.89 -7.77 -7.13
C VAL A 73 3.12 -7.95 -8.03
N GLU A 74 2.98 -8.63 -9.16
CA GLU A 74 4.13 -8.88 -10.05
C GLU A 74 4.52 -7.62 -10.82
N GLU A 75 3.53 -6.83 -11.26
CA GLU A 75 3.76 -5.56 -11.95
C GLU A 75 4.42 -4.51 -11.03
N TYR A 76 4.01 -4.47 -9.76
CA TYR A 76 4.63 -3.62 -8.75
C TYR A 76 6.10 -3.98 -8.54
N ARG A 77 6.45 -5.27 -8.45
CA ARG A 77 7.85 -5.69 -8.31
C ARG A 77 8.70 -5.26 -9.49
N ALA A 78 8.15 -5.35 -10.70
CA ALA A 78 8.86 -5.00 -11.93
C ALA A 78 9.02 -3.48 -12.12
N LEU A 79 7.99 -2.70 -11.79
CA LEU A 79 7.91 -1.29 -12.19
C LEU A 79 8.05 -0.30 -11.03
N VAL A 80 7.83 -0.74 -9.79
CA VAL A 80 7.87 0.11 -8.60
C VAL A 80 9.05 -0.27 -7.72
N ALA A 81 8.97 -1.43 -7.06
CA ALA A 81 9.98 -1.91 -6.13
C ALA A 81 9.79 -3.41 -5.81
N ASP A 82 10.88 -4.17 -5.75
CA ASP A 82 10.85 -5.59 -5.38
C ASP A 82 10.89 -5.80 -3.85
N VAL A 83 10.06 -5.06 -3.13
CA VAL A 83 9.90 -5.18 -1.67
C VAL A 83 8.45 -4.97 -1.27
N ARG A 84 7.95 -5.84 -0.38
CA ARG A 84 6.64 -5.72 0.28
C ARG A 84 5.45 -5.44 -0.66
N ALA A 85 5.51 -5.91 -1.90
CA ALA A 85 4.47 -5.71 -2.92
C ALA A 85 3.05 -6.09 -2.43
N THR A 86 2.92 -7.23 -1.73
CA THR A 86 1.64 -7.67 -1.17
C THR A 86 1.11 -6.75 -0.08
N SER A 87 1.97 -6.20 0.77
CA SER A 87 1.58 -5.24 1.82
C SER A 87 1.19 -3.89 1.22
N ALA A 88 1.92 -3.43 0.19
CA ALA A 88 1.52 -2.25 -0.60
C ALA A 88 0.14 -2.44 -1.23
N ALA A 89 -0.14 -3.64 -1.78
CA ALA A 89 -1.45 -3.97 -2.34
C ALA A 89 -2.58 -3.89 -1.29
N HIS A 90 -2.34 -4.30 -0.04
CA HIS A 90 -3.34 -4.16 1.03
C HIS A 90 -3.69 -2.69 1.28
N VAL A 91 -2.68 -1.83 1.39
CA VAL A 91 -2.86 -0.40 1.63
C VAL A 91 -3.56 0.27 0.44
N LEU A 92 -3.13 -0.01 -0.79
CA LEU A 92 -3.72 0.56 -1.99
C LEU A 92 -5.16 0.09 -2.22
N LYS A 93 -5.50 -1.15 -1.86
CA LYS A 93 -6.88 -1.65 -1.83
C LYS A 93 -7.73 -0.91 -0.79
N ASP A 94 -7.25 -0.75 0.45
CA ASP A 94 -8.00 -0.01 1.49
C ASP A 94 -8.19 1.48 1.14
N LEU A 95 -7.25 2.05 0.37
CA LEU A 95 -7.34 3.41 -0.18
C LEU A 95 -8.28 3.52 -1.39
N GLY A 96 -8.68 2.41 -2.00
CA GLY A 96 -9.61 2.35 -3.13
C GLY A 96 -8.95 2.41 -4.52
N PHE A 97 -7.64 2.16 -4.62
CA PHE A 97 -6.94 2.07 -5.92
C PHE A 97 -7.03 0.69 -6.55
N LEU A 98 -7.21 -0.37 -5.74
CA LEU A 98 -7.29 -1.75 -6.21
C LEU A 98 -8.67 -2.36 -5.94
N GLU A 99 -9.03 -3.32 -6.78
CA GLU A 99 -10.24 -4.15 -6.70
C GLU A 99 -9.99 -5.50 -6.03
#